data_AF-A0A137SHT6-F1
#
_entry.id   AF-A0A137SHT6-F1
#
_cell.length_a   1.000
_cell.length_b   1.000
_cell.length_c   1.000
_cell.angle_alpha   90.00
_cell.angle_beta   90.00
_cell.angle_gamma   90.00
#
_symmetry.space_group_name_H-M   'P 1'
#
loop_
_entity.id
_entity.type
_entity.pdbx_description
1 polymer ?
#
loop_
_entity_poly.entity_id
_entity_poly.type
_entity_poly.pdbx_seq_one_letter_code
_entity_poly.pdbx_strand_id
1 'polypeptide(L)'
;MLKALVLLLLSTLSLQIYAEENKDKNETNKPTIAFPISQQHMFDQDLIKYSNASEVAWLGDKENRFLTLWLEQTTAEVTGTSWIFADTYTSANNPNIIQTLRYQLSDKGLHTYSISPLSQTLTSEQAEQRLQAQLRILQDKIVSKSGKRLLILQGANCQAMINVLIENKDVYVDAIVLLSAHSPTPALASQLINQIHQLKAPILDLYAQTDSLAIINEAKLRLIAAKRINTGKYRQTEVIGLQGQVETQIATSQIIYGWLIKLGWY
;
A
#
# COMPACT_ATOMS: atom_id res chain seq x y z
N MET A 1 -73.09 5.87 -14.53
CA MET A 1 -74.34 5.90 -13.72
C MET A 1 -73.89 5.96 -12.25
N LEU A 2 -73.80 7.13 -11.57
CA LEU A 2 -74.86 7.89 -10.88
C LEU A 2 -75.81 6.95 -10.10
N LYS A 3 -76.04 6.99 -8.78
CA LYS A 3 -76.14 8.04 -7.72
C LYS A 3 -75.88 7.36 -6.35
N ALA A 4 -75.08 7.91 -5.43
CA ALA A 4 -75.37 8.96 -4.43
C ALA A 4 -76.38 8.59 -3.33
N LEU A 5 -75.92 8.58 -2.07
CA LEU A 5 -76.68 9.14 -0.94
C LEU A 5 -75.72 9.81 0.04
N VAL A 6 -76.02 11.08 0.29
CA VAL A 6 -75.36 12.04 1.18
C VAL A 6 -76.14 12.06 2.48
N LEU A 7 -75.47 12.16 3.64
CA LEU A 7 -75.96 13.02 4.71
C LEU A 7 -74.78 13.60 5.50
N LEU A 8 -74.93 14.87 5.82
CA LEU A 8 -73.92 15.86 6.16
C LEU A 8 -74.22 16.36 7.57
N LEU A 9 -73.20 16.56 8.42
CA LEU A 9 -73.31 17.50 9.54
C LEU A 9 -71.93 18.04 9.95
N LEU A 10 -71.92 19.36 10.11
CA LEU A 10 -70.80 20.29 10.16
C LEU A 10 -70.32 20.57 11.60
N SER A 11 -69.12 21.18 11.68
CA SER A 11 -68.58 22.03 12.76
C SER A 11 -67.96 21.28 13.96
N THR A 12 -66.82 21.65 14.54
CA THR A 12 -66.11 22.94 14.66
C THR A 12 -64.59 22.74 14.75
N LEU A 13 -63.87 23.78 14.34
CA LEU A 13 -62.44 23.98 14.53
C LEU A 13 -62.17 24.32 16.01
N SER A 14 -61.31 23.57 16.70
CA SER A 14 -60.72 23.98 17.97
C SER A 14 -59.23 23.65 17.97
N LEU A 15 -58.41 24.68 17.71
CA LEU A 15 -57.01 24.68 18.13
C LEU A 15 -56.98 24.59 19.65
N GLN A 16 -56.59 23.44 20.18
CA GLN A 16 -56.17 23.33 21.57
C GLN A 16 -54.68 23.64 21.64
N ILE A 17 -54.42 24.87 22.06
CA ILE A 17 -53.19 25.33 22.68
C ILE A 17 -52.87 24.34 23.82
N TYR A 18 -51.76 23.62 23.71
CA TYR A 18 -51.11 23.01 24.86
C TYR A 18 -49.89 23.83 25.22
N ALA A 19 -49.83 24.14 26.51
CA ALA A 19 -48.99 25.13 27.13
C ALA A 19 -47.49 24.78 27.04
N GLU A 20 -46.68 25.79 26.77
CA GLU A 20 -45.26 25.82 27.12
C GLU A 20 -45.14 25.78 28.64
N GLU A 21 -44.76 24.63 29.19
CA GLU A 21 -44.14 24.55 30.51
C GLU A 21 -42.66 24.21 30.34
N ASN A 22 -41.86 25.25 30.53
CA ASN A 22 -40.42 25.28 30.44
C ASN A 22 -39.82 24.60 31.67
N LYS A 23 -39.25 23.40 31.54
CA LYS A 23 -38.29 22.84 32.50
C LYS A 23 -37.13 22.10 31.81
N ASP A 24 -35.95 22.54 32.21
CA ASP A 24 -34.62 21.95 32.05
C ASP A 24 -33.97 21.91 30.66
N LYS A 25 -33.56 23.11 30.24
CA LYS A 25 -32.23 23.30 29.62
C LYS A 25 -31.15 22.78 30.58
N ASN A 26 -30.68 21.54 30.39
CA ASN A 26 -29.33 21.09 30.78
C ASN A 26 -29.03 19.68 30.24
N GLU A 27 -29.18 19.45 28.94
CA GLU A 27 -28.38 18.43 28.26
C GLU A 27 -27.21 19.13 27.56
N THR A 28 -26.03 18.74 28.01
CA THR A 28 -24.75 19.35 27.69
C THR A 28 -24.54 19.51 26.18
N ASN A 29 -24.48 20.75 25.69
CA ASN A 29 -23.84 21.12 24.42
C ASN A 29 -22.33 20.83 24.50
N LYS A 30 -21.95 19.55 24.64
CA LYS A 30 -20.58 19.13 24.38
C LYS A 30 -20.43 19.19 22.86
N PRO A 31 -19.50 20.00 22.32
CA PRO A 31 -19.19 19.92 20.90
C PRO A 31 -18.89 18.46 20.58
N THR A 32 -19.47 17.93 19.50
CA THR A 32 -19.10 16.60 19.01
C THR A 32 -17.63 16.68 18.59
N ILE A 33 -16.74 16.20 19.44
CA ILE A 33 -15.31 16.15 19.15
C ILE A 33 -15.12 15.02 18.14
N ALA A 34 -14.98 15.37 16.86
CA ALA A 34 -14.55 14.42 15.86
C ALA A 34 -13.08 14.06 16.15
N PHE A 35 -12.82 12.79 16.46
CA PHE A 35 -11.46 12.29 16.58
C PHE A 35 -10.75 12.40 15.22
N PRO A 36 -9.43 12.62 15.22
CA PRO A 36 -8.68 12.65 13.96
C PRO A 36 -8.84 11.31 13.23
N ILE A 37 -9.19 11.38 11.95
CA ILE A 37 -9.18 10.21 11.06
C ILE A 37 -7.75 9.70 10.89
N SER A 38 -7.59 8.40 10.59
CA SER A 38 -6.26 7.85 10.35
C SER A 38 -5.61 8.48 9.10
N GLN A 39 -4.27 8.56 9.10
CA GLN A 39 -3.54 9.16 7.99
C GLN A 39 -3.78 8.41 6.67
N GLN A 40 -3.88 7.08 6.71
CA GLN A 40 -4.24 6.25 5.56
C GLN A 40 -5.59 6.65 4.99
N HIS A 41 -6.59 6.90 5.84
CA HIS A 41 -7.90 7.33 5.38
C HIS A 41 -7.84 8.71 4.71
N MET A 42 -7.00 9.63 5.20
CA MET A 42 -6.76 10.91 4.52
C MET A 42 -6.15 10.70 3.13
N PHE A 43 -5.09 9.89 3.04
CA PHE A 43 -4.46 9.59 1.75
C PHE A 43 -5.41 8.89 0.79
N ASP A 44 -6.21 7.95 1.25
CA ASP A 44 -7.17 7.23 0.41
C ASP A 44 -8.24 8.19 -0.14
N GLN A 45 -8.73 9.14 0.67
CA GLN A 45 -9.66 10.17 0.22
C GLN A 45 -9.04 11.09 -0.84
N ASP A 46 -7.81 11.54 -0.62
CA ASP A 46 -7.09 12.37 -1.57
C ASP A 46 -6.86 11.61 -2.89
N LEU A 47 -6.47 10.34 -2.83
CA LEU A 47 -6.30 9.50 -4.01
C LEU A 47 -7.59 9.32 -4.79
N ILE A 48 -8.72 9.09 -4.11
CA ILE A 48 -10.04 8.99 -4.77
C ILE A 48 -10.42 10.30 -5.45
N LYS A 49 -10.08 11.44 -4.84
CA LYS A 49 -10.45 12.76 -5.34
C LYS A 49 -9.58 13.23 -6.51
N TYR A 50 -8.29 12.96 -6.47
CA TYR A 50 -7.31 13.53 -7.40
C TYR A 50 -6.74 12.54 -8.43
N SER A 51 -6.99 11.25 -8.28
CA SER A 51 -6.56 10.25 -9.28
C SER A 51 -7.64 10.04 -10.34
N ASN A 52 -7.25 9.55 -11.52
CA ASN A 52 -8.21 9.12 -12.52
C ASN A 52 -9.05 7.95 -11.97
N ALA A 53 -10.38 8.04 -12.06
CA ALA A 53 -11.30 7.03 -11.51
C ALA A 53 -11.05 5.63 -12.07
N SER A 54 -10.49 5.51 -13.29
CA SER A 54 -10.12 4.22 -13.90
C SER A 54 -8.87 3.58 -13.27
N GLU A 55 -8.04 4.35 -12.57
CA GLU A 55 -6.86 3.86 -11.86
C GLU A 55 -7.17 3.42 -10.42
N VAL A 56 -8.26 3.91 -9.83
CA VAL A 56 -8.58 3.67 -8.43
C VAL A 56 -9.38 2.38 -8.28
N ALA A 57 -8.79 1.38 -7.62
CA ALA A 57 -9.44 0.10 -7.39
C ALA A 57 -9.44 -0.28 -5.91
N TRP A 58 -10.63 -0.59 -5.38
CA TRP A 58 -10.77 -1.21 -4.07
C TRP A 58 -10.71 -2.73 -4.19
N LEU A 59 -9.78 -3.35 -3.50
CA LEU A 59 -9.63 -4.81 -3.45
C LEU A 59 -9.96 -5.33 -2.05
N GLY A 60 -10.24 -6.63 -1.96
CA GLY A 60 -10.61 -7.31 -0.72
C GLY A 60 -12.11 -7.41 -0.45
N ASP A 61 -12.43 -8.03 0.67
CA ASP A 61 -13.77 -8.16 1.23
C ASP A 61 -14.08 -7.00 2.19
N LYS A 62 -15.13 -7.12 3.01
CA LYS A 62 -15.51 -6.06 3.96
C LYS A 62 -14.47 -5.81 5.05
N GLU A 63 -13.72 -6.83 5.47
CA GLU A 63 -12.82 -6.77 6.62
C GLU A 63 -11.37 -6.45 6.20
N ASN A 64 -10.97 -6.90 5.01
CA ASN A 64 -9.64 -6.74 4.45
C ASN A 64 -9.64 -5.83 3.23
N ARG A 65 -10.53 -4.83 3.20
CA ARG A 65 -10.62 -3.87 2.09
C ARG A 65 -9.41 -2.94 2.09
N PHE A 66 -8.80 -2.74 0.93
CA PHE A 66 -7.71 -1.77 0.76
C PHE A 66 -7.76 -1.09 -0.60
N LEU A 67 -7.27 0.15 -0.63
CA LEU A 67 -7.16 0.94 -1.84
C LEU A 67 -5.90 0.55 -2.61
N THR A 68 -6.06 0.44 -3.92
CA THR A 68 -4.96 0.28 -4.85
C THR A 68 -5.07 1.29 -5.99
N LEU A 69 -3.92 1.68 -6.51
CA LEU A 69 -3.82 2.40 -7.76
C LEU A 69 -3.25 1.47 -8.82
N TRP A 70 -4.04 1.27 -9.86
CA TRP A 70 -3.77 0.39 -10.98
C TRP A 70 -3.34 1.20 -12.19
N LEU A 71 -2.24 0.78 -12.84
CA LEU A 71 -1.93 1.17 -14.20
C LEU A 71 -1.75 -0.07 -15.07
N GLU A 72 -2.42 -0.05 -16.21
CA GLU A 72 -2.14 -0.99 -17.28
C GLU A 72 -0.78 -0.68 -17.92
N GLN A 73 -0.16 -1.70 -18.51
CA GLN A 73 1.09 -1.59 -19.24
C GLN A 73 0.85 -0.90 -20.60
N THR A 74 1.85 -0.18 -21.14
CA THR A 74 1.70 0.59 -22.40
C THR A 74 2.38 -0.03 -23.62
N THR A 75 3.01 -1.18 -23.46
CA THR A 75 3.70 -1.94 -24.52
C THR A 75 2.77 -2.97 -25.19
N ALA A 76 3.25 -3.63 -26.25
CA ALA A 76 2.48 -4.69 -26.92
C ALA A 76 2.53 -6.03 -26.16
N GLU A 77 3.65 -6.32 -25.47
CA GLU A 77 3.87 -7.58 -24.77
C GLU A 77 3.79 -7.38 -23.25
N VAL A 78 3.03 -8.23 -22.57
CA VAL A 78 2.91 -8.18 -21.12
C VAL A 78 4.06 -8.95 -20.48
N THR A 79 5.02 -8.21 -19.92
CA THR A 79 6.13 -8.76 -19.12
C THR A 79 5.61 -9.39 -17.83
N GLY A 80 4.63 -8.73 -17.20
CA GLY A 80 4.10 -9.18 -15.92
C GLY A 80 3.41 -8.08 -15.12
N THR A 81 3.49 -8.19 -13.80
CA THR A 81 2.84 -7.26 -12.86
C THR A 81 3.77 -6.89 -11.71
N SER A 82 3.76 -5.62 -11.29
CA SER A 82 4.39 -5.14 -10.07
C SER A 82 3.36 -4.89 -8.97
N TRP A 83 3.70 -5.29 -7.74
CA TRP A 83 3.00 -4.95 -6.51
C TRP A 83 3.89 -4.05 -5.69
N ILE A 84 3.45 -2.83 -5.44
CA ILE A 84 4.24 -1.78 -4.81
C ILE A 84 3.62 -1.42 -3.46
N PHE A 85 4.32 -1.74 -2.38
CA PHE A 85 3.95 -1.36 -1.03
C PHE A 85 4.81 -0.16 -0.62
N ALA A 86 4.20 1.03 -0.62
CA ALA A 86 4.83 2.26 -0.16
C ALA A 86 5.15 2.20 1.35
N ASP A 87 6.01 3.08 1.86
CA ASP A 87 6.33 3.07 3.29
C ASP A 87 5.10 3.44 4.15
N THR A 88 5.13 3.05 5.42
CA THR A 88 4.23 3.53 6.45
C THR A 88 4.13 5.06 6.40
N TYR A 89 2.94 5.59 6.69
CA TYR A 89 2.68 7.03 6.73
C TYR A 89 2.88 7.77 5.40
N THR A 90 2.94 7.06 4.29
CA THR A 90 2.95 7.63 2.94
C THR A 90 1.70 7.23 2.13
N SER A 91 1.63 7.61 0.85
CA SER A 91 0.51 7.31 -0.04
C SER A 91 0.91 6.28 -1.11
N ALA A 92 -0.05 5.51 -1.61
CA ALA A 92 0.12 4.65 -2.79
C ALA A 92 0.53 5.42 -4.06
N ASN A 93 0.44 6.76 -4.07
CA ASN A 93 0.98 7.60 -5.14
C ASN A 93 2.05 8.58 -4.65
N ASN A 94 2.87 8.18 -3.68
CA ASN A 94 3.91 9.06 -3.16
C ASN A 94 4.81 9.60 -4.31
N PRO A 95 4.88 10.93 -4.50
CA PRO A 95 5.64 11.53 -5.60
C PRO A 95 7.15 11.36 -5.44
N ASN A 96 7.64 10.94 -4.27
CA ASN A 96 9.08 10.77 -4.02
C ASN A 96 9.71 9.63 -4.82
N ILE A 97 8.97 8.55 -5.11
CA ILE A 97 9.45 7.43 -5.92
C ILE A 97 8.33 6.55 -6.47
N ILE A 98 7.27 6.32 -5.69
CA ILE A 98 6.22 5.35 -6.01
C ILE A 98 5.49 5.74 -7.29
N GLN A 99 5.14 7.02 -7.45
CA GLN A 99 4.52 7.51 -8.69
C GLN A 99 5.41 7.25 -9.92
N THR A 100 6.69 7.58 -9.83
CA THR A 100 7.64 7.37 -10.94
C THR A 100 7.79 5.89 -11.28
N LEU A 101 7.86 4.99 -10.29
CA LEU A 101 7.90 3.55 -10.53
C LEU A 101 6.63 3.03 -11.19
N ARG A 102 5.44 3.51 -10.78
CA ARG A 102 4.16 3.12 -11.39
C ARG A 102 4.17 3.38 -12.90
N TYR A 103 4.55 4.59 -13.31
CA TYR A 103 4.59 4.96 -14.73
C TYR A 103 5.73 4.26 -15.48
N GLN A 104 6.96 4.33 -14.96
CA GLN A 104 8.11 3.81 -15.70
C GLN A 104 8.11 2.29 -15.84
N LEU A 105 7.55 1.54 -14.89
CA LEU A 105 7.40 0.08 -15.04
C LEU A 105 6.28 -0.27 -16.03
N SER A 106 5.20 0.51 -16.06
CA SER A 106 4.14 0.40 -17.08
C SER A 106 4.68 0.60 -18.50
N ASP A 107 5.57 1.59 -18.68
CA ASP A 107 6.29 1.84 -19.93
C ASP A 107 7.31 0.75 -20.31
N LYS A 108 7.51 -0.24 -19.43
CA LYS A 108 8.32 -1.44 -19.68
C LYS A 108 7.48 -2.71 -19.72
N GLY A 109 6.16 -2.62 -19.88
CA GLY A 109 5.33 -3.83 -20.05
C GLY A 109 4.90 -4.50 -18.75
N LEU A 110 5.18 -3.89 -17.59
CA LEU A 110 4.66 -4.36 -16.31
C LEU A 110 3.38 -3.60 -15.99
N HIS A 111 2.30 -4.31 -15.75
CA HIS A 111 1.20 -3.66 -15.07
C HIS A 111 1.59 -3.28 -13.64
N THR A 112 1.05 -2.20 -13.07
CA THR A 112 1.43 -1.78 -11.71
C THR A 112 0.24 -1.64 -10.77
N TYR A 113 0.33 -2.29 -9.61
CA TYR A 113 -0.57 -2.08 -8.48
C TYR A 113 0.23 -1.43 -7.36
N SER A 114 -0.08 -0.19 -7.02
CA SER A 114 0.43 0.43 -5.82
C SER A 114 -0.62 0.36 -4.71
N ILE A 115 -0.21 -0.06 -3.53
CA ILE A 115 -1.09 -0.39 -2.40
C ILE A 115 -0.98 0.71 -1.35
N SER A 116 -2.13 1.18 -0.84
CA SER A 116 -2.15 2.11 0.28
C SER A 116 -1.54 1.45 1.53
N PRO A 117 -0.56 2.10 2.18
CA PRO A 117 0.12 1.50 3.32
C PRO A 117 -0.79 1.43 4.54
N LEU A 118 -0.51 0.47 5.41
CA LEU A 118 -1.23 0.36 6.69
C LEU A 118 -0.86 1.53 7.60
N SER A 119 -1.87 2.18 8.19
CA SER A 119 -1.69 3.24 9.21
C SER A 119 -1.40 2.73 10.63
N GLN A 120 -0.92 1.51 10.77
CA GLN A 120 -0.64 0.90 12.08
C GLN A 120 0.84 0.54 12.21
N THR A 121 1.30 0.40 13.45
CA THR A 121 2.65 -0.08 13.73
C THR A 121 2.84 -1.48 13.16
N LEU A 122 3.85 -1.65 12.31
CA LEU A 122 4.16 -2.91 11.63
C LEU A 122 4.86 -3.95 12.52
N THR A 123 4.85 -3.74 13.84
CA THR A 123 5.39 -4.70 14.82
C THR A 123 4.32 -5.63 15.38
N SER A 124 3.06 -5.50 14.94
CA SER A 124 1.95 -6.30 15.46
C SER A 124 1.61 -7.47 14.54
N GLU A 125 1.23 -8.60 15.13
CA GLU A 125 0.72 -9.79 14.41
C GLU A 125 -0.45 -9.41 13.49
N GLN A 126 -1.30 -8.48 13.93
CA GLN A 126 -2.41 -7.96 13.13
C GLN A 126 -1.95 -7.24 11.85
N ALA A 127 -0.78 -6.59 11.86
CA ALA A 127 -0.23 -5.95 10.67
C ALA A 127 0.22 -7.01 9.65
N GLU A 128 0.93 -8.05 10.10
CA GLU A 128 1.36 -9.15 9.26
C GLU A 128 0.16 -9.93 8.68
N GLN A 129 -0.88 -10.20 9.47
CA GLN A 129 -2.12 -10.82 9.00
C GLN A 129 -2.81 -9.97 7.91
N ARG A 130 -2.84 -8.64 8.08
CA ARG A 130 -3.39 -7.73 7.06
C ARG A 130 -2.55 -7.73 5.78
N LEU A 131 -1.23 -7.67 5.89
CA LEU A 131 -0.33 -7.74 4.73
C LEU A 131 -0.47 -9.09 4.00
N GLN A 132 -0.59 -10.20 4.74
CA GLN A 132 -0.85 -11.52 4.18
C GLN A 132 -2.18 -11.56 3.41
N ALA A 133 -3.26 -11.02 3.98
CA ALA A 133 -4.55 -10.95 3.32
C ALA A 133 -4.48 -10.12 2.03
N GLN A 134 -3.87 -8.93 2.09
CA GLN A 134 -3.65 -8.08 0.91
C GLN A 134 -2.89 -8.82 -0.20
N LEU A 135 -1.82 -9.52 0.17
CA LEU A 135 -0.96 -10.25 -0.76
C LEU A 135 -1.68 -11.43 -1.41
N ARG A 136 -2.50 -12.17 -0.65
CA ARG A 136 -3.37 -13.23 -1.19
C ARG A 136 -4.43 -12.68 -2.14
N ILE A 137 -5.08 -11.58 -1.77
CA ILE A 137 -6.07 -10.91 -2.63
C ILE A 137 -5.43 -10.45 -3.94
N LEU A 138 -4.22 -9.87 -3.88
CA LEU A 138 -3.46 -9.49 -5.07
C LEU A 138 -3.14 -10.72 -5.92
N GLN A 139 -2.61 -11.78 -5.30
CA GLN A 139 -2.33 -13.03 -5.99
C GLN A 139 -3.60 -13.55 -6.70
N ASP A 140 -4.72 -13.69 -6.00
CA ASP A 140 -5.96 -14.25 -6.54
C ASP A 140 -6.57 -13.39 -7.67
N LYS A 141 -6.61 -12.06 -7.48
CA LYS A 141 -7.15 -11.16 -8.50
C LYS A 141 -6.28 -11.06 -9.76
N ILE A 142 -5.01 -11.41 -9.64
CA ILE A 142 -4.01 -11.22 -10.70
C ILE A 142 -3.52 -12.58 -11.25
N VAL A 143 -3.97 -13.72 -10.69
CA VAL A 143 -3.68 -15.07 -11.21
C VAL A 143 -4.08 -15.21 -12.69
N SER A 144 -5.09 -14.46 -13.15
CA SER A 144 -5.50 -14.45 -14.57
C SER A 144 -4.54 -13.70 -15.50
N LYS A 145 -3.58 -12.94 -14.95
CA LYS A 145 -2.57 -12.21 -15.72
C LYS A 145 -1.29 -13.05 -15.83
N SER A 146 -0.98 -13.46 -17.05
CA SER A 146 0.29 -14.13 -17.36
C SER A 146 1.47 -13.20 -17.13
N GLY A 147 2.63 -13.78 -16.81
CA GLY A 147 3.90 -13.04 -16.71
C GLY A 147 4.52 -13.10 -15.32
N LYS A 148 5.60 -12.33 -15.15
CA LYS A 148 6.42 -12.28 -13.94
C LYS A 148 5.79 -11.39 -12.85
N ARG A 149 6.10 -11.66 -11.59
CA ARG A 149 5.58 -10.92 -10.42
C ARG A 149 6.71 -10.21 -9.69
N LEU A 150 6.71 -8.89 -9.76
CA LEU A 150 7.69 -8.04 -9.09
C LEU A 150 7.09 -7.48 -7.80
N LEU A 151 7.69 -7.78 -6.65
CA LEU A 151 7.30 -7.15 -5.39
C LEU A 151 8.27 -6.01 -5.08
N ILE A 152 7.75 -4.79 -4.90
CA ILE A 152 8.51 -3.62 -4.49
C ILE A 152 8.02 -3.19 -3.11
N LEU A 153 8.94 -3.12 -2.16
CA LEU A 153 8.66 -2.81 -0.76
C LEU A 153 9.47 -1.58 -0.38
N GLN A 154 8.85 -0.64 0.33
CA GLN A 154 9.54 0.56 0.82
C GLN A 154 9.50 0.63 2.35
N GLY A 155 10.63 1.02 2.94
CA GLY A 155 10.74 1.37 4.35
C GLY A 155 10.41 0.22 5.30
N ALA A 156 9.59 0.49 6.32
CA ALA A 156 9.27 -0.48 7.37
C ALA A 156 8.43 -1.66 6.86
N ASN A 157 7.70 -1.50 5.75
CA ASN A 157 6.97 -2.59 5.11
C ASN A 157 7.88 -3.73 4.62
N CYS A 158 9.15 -3.44 4.34
CA CYS A 158 10.11 -4.45 3.93
C CYS A 158 10.24 -5.56 4.99
N GLN A 159 10.42 -5.17 6.25
CA GLN A 159 10.64 -6.12 7.34
C GLN A 159 9.39 -7.00 7.56
N ALA A 160 8.21 -6.39 7.72
CA ALA A 160 6.98 -7.13 7.98
C ALA A 160 6.58 -8.02 6.79
N MET A 161 6.70 -7.54 5.56
CA MET A 161 6.33 -8.32 4.38
C MET A 161 7.31 -9.49 4.12
N ILE A 162 8.59 -9.35 4.45
CA ILE A 162 9.52 -10.49 4.37
C ILE A 162 9.10 -11.60 5.36
N ASN A 163 8.68 -11.27 6.58
CA ASN A 163 8.14 -12.27 7.52
C ASN A 163 6.94 -12.98 6.91
N VAL A 164 5.97 -12.21 6.40
CA VAL A 164 4.77 -12.74 5.74
C VAL A 164 5.14 -13.71 4.61
N LEU A 165 6.08 -13.38 3.74
CA LEU A 165 6.50 -14.24 2.62
C LEU A 165 7.19 -15.54 3.08
N ILE A 166 7.98 -15.49 4.15
CA ILE A 166 8.69 -16.66 4.67
C ILE A 166 7.71 -17.67 5.27
N GLU A 167 6.69 -17.16 5.97
CA GLU A 167 5.63 -17.95 6.59
C GLU A 167 4.60 -18.45 5.59
N ASN A 168 4.38 -17.72 4.48
CA ASN A 168 3.37 -18.00 3.47
C ASN A 168 4.00 -18.38 2.12
N LYS A 169 4.57 -19.58 2.06
CA LYS A 169 5.28 -20.11 0.88
C LYS A 169 4.39 -20.37 -0.34
N ASP A 170 3.08 -20.31 -0.16
CA ASP A 170 2.05 -20.35 -1.21
C ASP A 170 1.99 -19.06 -2.03
N VAL A 171 2.46 -17.94 -1.45
CA VAL A 171 2.60 -16.70 -2.20
C VAL A 171 3.86 -16.76 -3.04
N TYR A 172 3.69 -16.56 -4.35
CA TYR A 172 4.78 -16.58 -5.31
C TYR A 172 5.07 -15.20 -5.89
N VAL A 173 6.34 -14.82 -5.83
CA VAL A 173 6.93 -13.64 -6.49
C VAL A 173 8.21 -14.05 -7.22
N ASP A 174 8.45 -13.47 -8.40
CA ASP A 174 9.62 -13.78 -9.24
C ASP A 174 10.85 -12.95 -8.87
N ALA A 175 10.65 -11.76 -8.30
CA ALA A 175 11.71 -10.87 -7.85
C ALA A 175 11.20 -9.91 -6.77
N ILE A 176 12.11 -9.46 -5.88
CA ILE A 176 11.81 -8.52 -4.80
C ILE A 176 12.77 -7.32 -4.89
N VAL A 177 12.23 -6.11 -4.79
CA VAL A 177 12.99 -4.87 -4.63
C VAL A 177 12.69 -4.29 -3.25
N LEU A 178 13.74 -3.96 -2.51
CA LEU A 178 13.66 -3.25 -1.24
C LEU A 178 14.13 -1.82 -1.45
N LEU A 179 13.34 -0.84 -1.02
CA LEU A 179 13.64 0.59 -1.10
C LEU A 179 13.78 1.14 0.31
N SER A 180 14.99 1.55 0.69
CA SER A 180 15.29 2.12 2.01
C SER A 180 14.77 1.25 3.17
N ALA A 181 14.92 -0.08 3.02
CA ALA A 181 14.41 -1.04 4.00
C ALA A 181 15.03 -0.83 5.37
N HIS A 182 14.16 -0.72 6.37
CA HIS A 182 14.53 -0.53 7.76
C HIS A 182 13.52 -1.20 8.67
N SER A 183 13.88 -1.38 9.94
CA SER A 183 13.03 -2.10 10.89
C SER A 183 12.64 -1.19 12.06
N PRO A 184 11.40 -1.32 12.59
CA PRO A 184 10.97 -0.48 13.72
C PRO A 184 11.77 -0.69 15.01
N THR A 185 12.40 -1.87 15.17
CA THR A 185 13.20 -2.21 16.35
C THR A 185 14.50 -2.93 15.97
N PRO A 186 15.56 -2.86 16.80
CA PRO A 186 16.81 -3.60 16.55
C PRO A 186 16.63 -5.13 16.50
N ALA A 187 15.66 -5.67 17.23
CA ALA A 187 15.33 -7.09 17.20
C ALA A 187 14.79 -7.50 15.82
N LEU A 188 13.86 -6.71 15.27
CA LEU A 188 13.31 -6.92 13.93
C LEU A 188 14.35 -6.67 12.83
N ALA A 189 15.27 -5.72 13.02
CA ALA A 189 16.41 -5.52 12.13
C ALA A 189 17.28 -6.77 12.07
N SER A 190 17.64 -7.31 13.25
CA SER A 190 18.43 -8.54 13.36
C SER A 190 17.71 -9.73 12.72
N GLN A 191 16.39 -9.83 12.90
CA GLN A 191 15.56 -10.83 12.26
C GLN A 191 15.60 -10.73 10.73
N LEU A 192 15.34 -9.55 10.15
CA LEU A 192 15.40 -9.33 8.71
C LEU A 192 16.77 -9.68 8.13
N ILE A 193 17.86 -9.24 8.77
CA ILE A 193 19.24 -9.54 8.36
C ILE A 193 19.47 -11.05 8.29
N ASN A 194 18.99 -11.79 9.29
CA ASN A 194 19.19 -13.23 9.38
C ASN A 194 18.24 -14.02 8.47
N GLN A 195 17.09 -13.47 8.07
CA GLN A 195 16.06 -14.22 7.34
C GLN A 195 16.02 -13.95 5.84
N ILE A 196 16.65 -12.87 5.36
CA ILE A 196 16.57 -12.46 3.94
C ILE A 196 17.00 -13.55 2.94
N HIS A 197 17.91 -14.44 3.36
CA HIS A 197 18.39 -15.55 2.54
C HIS A 197 17.40 -16.71 2.39
N GLN A 198 16.35 -16.77 3.22
CA GLN A 198 15.33 -17.81 3.19
C GLN A 198 14.37 -17.64 2.01
N LEU A 199 14.30 -16.43 1.45
CA LEU A 199 13.48 -16.12 0.30
C LEU A 199 14.05 -16.78 -0.96
N LYS A 200 13.16 -17.41 -1.74
CA LYS A 200 13.55 -18.08 -2.99
C LYS A 200 13.86 -17.10 -4.12
N ALA A 201 13.14 -15.97 -4.14
CA ALA A 201 13.22 -14.95 -5.16
C ALA A 201 14.53 -14.14 -5.04
N PRO A 202 15.12 -13.69 -6.17
CA PRO A 202 16.21 -12.73 -6.15
C PRO A 202 15.75 -11.39 -5.57
N ILE A 203 16.65 -10.74 -4.83
CA ILE A 203 16.42 -9.50 -4.09
C ILE A 203 17.37 -8.42 -4.57
N LEU A 204 16.83 -7.26 -4.91
CA LEU A 204 17.56 -6.01 -5.10
C LEU A 204 17.30 -5.09 -3.90
N ASP A 205 18.30 -4.90 -3.05
CA ASP A 205 18.25 -3.97 -1.92
C ASP A 205 18.83 -2.61 -2.31
N LEU A 206 18.00 -1.59 -2.33
CA LEU A 206 18.36 -0.22 -2.65
C LEU A 206 18.28 0.63 -1.38
N TYR A 207 19.37 1.32 -1.04
CA TYR A 207 19.39 2.35 0.00
C TYR A 207 19.81 3.67 -0.63
N ALA A 208 19.27 4.79 -0.14
CA ALA A 208 19.63 6.11 -0.64
C ALA A 208 20.86 6.65 0.09
N GLN A 209 21.68 7.43 -0.62
CA GLN A 209 22.81 8.15 -0.03
C GLN A 209 22.37 9.09 1.12
N THR A 210 21.15 9.61 1.03
CA THR A 210 20.54 10.52 2.01
C THR A 210 19.72 9.81 3.09
N ASP A 211 19.68 8.48 3.09
CA ASP A 211 19.01 7.75 4.17
C ASP A 211 19.70 8.00 5.51
N SER A 212 18.96 7.81 6.60
CA SER A 212 19.56 7.94 7.94
C SER A 212 20.68 6.92 8.14
N LEU A 213 21.64 7.25 9.00
CA LEU A 213 22.76 6.36 9.31
C LEU A 213 22.29 4.99 9.82
N ALA A 214 21.15 4.93 10.52
CA ALA A 214 20.56 3.67 10.97
C ALA A 214 20.19 2.77 9.78
N ILE A 215 19.50 3.31 8.78
CA ILE A 215 19.09 2.58 7.56
C ILE A 215 20.31 2.13 6.76
N ILE A 216 21.29 3.02 6.58
CA ILE A 216 22.53 2.69 5.87
C ILE A 216 23.30 1.57 6.59
N ASN A 217 23.35 1.60 7.92
CA ASN A 217 24.00 0.55 8.70
C ASN A 217 23.24 -0.78 8.62
N GLU A 218 21.91 -0.77 8.69
CA GLU A 218 21.11 -1.98 8.48
C GLU A 218 21.34 -2.58 7.09
N ALA A 219 21.37 -1.76 6.03
CA ALA A 219 21.68 -2.19 4.67
C ALA A 219 23.06 -2.87 4.60
N LYS A 220 24.10 -2.26 5.19
CA LYS A 220 25.45 -2.84 5.24
C LYS A 220 25.46 -4.21 5.95
N LEU A 221 24.73 -4.34 7.06
CA LEU A 221 24.63 -5.60 7.79
C LEU A 221 23.90 -6.68 6.99
N ARG A 222 22.82 -6.33 6.27
CA ARG A 222 22.14 -7.26 5.34
C ARG A 222 23.09 -7.76 4.25
N LEU A 223 23.90 -6.88 3.65
CA LEU A 223 24.89 -7.27 2.64
C LEU A 223 25.96 -8.21 3.21
N ILE A 224 26.46 -7.93 4.42
CA ILE A 224 27.44 -8.81 5.09
C ILE A 224 26.82 -10.21 5.32
N ALA A 225 25.59 -10.28 5.81
CA ALA A 225 24.89 -11.55 6.01
C ALA A 225 24.69 -12.31 4.69
N ALA A 226 24.25 -11.63 3.63
CA ALA A 226 24.08 -12.24 2.31
C ALA A 226 25.40 -12.80 1.75
N LYS A 227 26.50 -12.06 1.91
CA LYS A 227 27.85 -12.51 1.50
C LYS A 227 28.31 -13.74 2.27
N ARG A 228 28.04 -13.83 3.57
CA ARG A 228 28.40 -15.00 4.40
C ARG A 228 27.73 -16.29 3.93
N ILE A 229 26.53 -16.17 3.38
CA ILE A 229 25.74 -17.31 2.89
C ILE A 229 26.07 -17.64 1.43
N ASN A 230 26.89 -16.81 0.77
CA ASN A 230 27.30 -16.93 -0.62
C ASN A 230 26.11 -17.08 -1.59
N THR A 231 25.04 -16.32 -1.35
CA THR A 231 23.86 -16.35 -2.23
C THR A 231 24.05 -15.39 -3.39
N GLY A 232 24.02 -15.92 -4.62
CA GLY A 232 23.98 -15.11 -5.85
C GLY A 232 22.64 -14.39 -6.07
N LYS A 233 21.66 -14.59 -5.18
CA LYS A 233 20.30 -14.04 -5.30
C LYS A 233 20.15 -12.67 -4.67
N TYR A 234 21.14 -12.16 -3.94
CA TYR A 234 21.07 -10.86 -3.28
C TYR A 234 22.00 -9.86 -3.96
N ARG A 235 21.45 -8.73 -4.39
CA ARG A 235 22.20 -7.59 -4.92
C ARG A 235 21.84 -6.36 -4.11
N GLN A 236 22.86 -5.56 -3.74
CA GLN A 236 22.64 -4.26 -3.09
C GLN A 236 23.23 -3.14 -3.95
N THR A 237 22.58 -1.99 -3.96
CA THR A 237 23.07 -0.80 -4.69
C THR A 237 22.70 0.46 -3.93
N GLU A 238 23.66 1.38 -3.81
CA GLU A 238 23.41 2.73 -3.30
C GLU A 238 22.79 3.58 -4.40
N VAL A 239 21.70 4.27 -4.08
CA VAL A 239 21.09 5.28 -4.94
C VAL A 239 21.69 6.64 -4.58
N ILE A 240 22.44 7.20 -5.53
CA ILE A 240 23.07 8.51 -5.39
C ILE A 240 22.08 9.61 -5.81
N GLY A 241 22.03 10.69 -5.03
CA GLY A 241 21.14 11.83 -5.26
C GLY A 241 20.16 12.08 -4.12
N LEU A 242 19.39 13.17 -4.21
CA LEU A 242 18.41 13.51 -3.18
C LEU A 242 17.08 12.79 -3.46
N GLN A 243 16.45 12.28 -2.40
CA GLN A 243 15.09 11.76 -2.48
C GLN A 243 14.11 12.84 -2.94
N GLY A 244 13.16 12.48 -3.81
CA GLY A 244 12.19 13.42 -4.37
C GLY A 244 12.66 14.20 -5.60
N GLN A 245 13.96 14.17 -5.95
CA GLN A 245 14.42 14.71 -7.22
C GLN A 245 14.10 13.76 -8.38
N VAL A 246 13.62 14.33 -9.49
CA VAL A 246 13.18 13.57 -10.66
C VAL A 246 14.33 12.73 -11.23
N GLU A 247 15.55 13.26 -11.27
CA GLU A 247 16.74 12.56 -11.75
C GLU A 247 17.04 11.33 -10.90
N THR A 248 16.98 11.46 -9.57
CA THR A 248 17.18 10.34 -8.63
C THR A 248 16.10 9.28 -8.79
N GLN A 249 14.85 9.68 -9.02
CA GLN A 249 13.74 8.76 -9.22
C GLN A 249 13.88 7.96 -10.51
N ILE A 250 14.22 8.65 -11.61
CA ILE A 250 14.49 8.01 -12.90
C ILE A 250 15.67 7.06 -12.76
N ALA A 251 16.76 7.49 -12.12
CA ALA A 251 17.94 6.64 -11.89
C ALA A 251 17.58 5.38 -11.09
N THR A 252 16.78 5.51 -10.03
CA THR A 252 16.30 4.38 -9.22
C THR A 252 15.53 3.37 -10.05
N SER A 253 14.59 3.85 -10.87
CA SER A 253 13.82 3.02 -11.78
C SER A 253 14.69 2.33 -12.85
N GLN A 254 15.69 3.03 -13.40
CA GLN A 254 16.65 2.45 -14.34
C GLN A 254 17.52 1.36 -13.70
N ILE A 255 17.91 1.52 -12.43
CA ILE A 255 18.62 0.48 -11.67
C ILE A 255 17.76 -0.78 -11.56
N ILE A 256 16.47 -0.62 -11.22
CA ILE A 256 15.51 -1.73 -11.14
C ILE A 256 15.37 -2.40 -12.51
N TYR A 257 15.07 -1.62 -13.55
CA TYR A 257 14.91 -2.13 -14.92
C TYR A 257 16.15 -2.90 -15.41
N GLY A 258 17.34 -2.31 -15.26
CA GLY A 258 18.59 -2.96 -15.66
C GLY A 258 18.89 -4.23 -14.85
N TRP A 259 18.43 -4.32 -13.61
CA TRP A 259 18.51 -5.56 -12.85
C TRP A 259 17.51 -6.62 -13.35
N LEU A 260 16.28 -6.24 -13.70
CA LEU A 260 15.30 -7.16 -14.28
C LEU A 260 15.76 -7.71 -15.64
N ILE A 261 16.41 -6.91 -16.49
CA ILE A 261 17.08 -7.41 -17.71
C ILE A 261 18.07 -8.52 -17.37
N LYS A 262 18.92 -8.32 -16.35
CA LYS A 262 19.89 -9.36 -15.93
C LYS A 262 19.23 -10.63 -15.41
N LEU A 263 17.99 -10.55 -14.95
CA LEU A 263 17.18 -11.71 -14.56
C LEU A 263 16.45 -12.37 -15.74
N GLY A 264 16.56 -11.81 -16.96
CA GLY A 264 15.93 -12.35 -18.17
C GLY A 264 14.43 -12.09 -18.25
N TRP A 265 13.97 -10.93 -17.78
CA TRP A 265 12.55 -10.55 -17.86
C TRP A 265 12.15 -9.98 -19.22
N TYR A 266 13.13 -9.46 -19.97
CA TYR A 266 12.98 -8.78 -21.25
C TYR A 266 13.95 -9.37 -22.28
#